data_AF-A0AA40BRB3-F1
#
_entry.id   AF-A0AA40BRB3-F1
#
_cell.length_a   1.000
_cell.length_b   1.000
_cell.length_c   1.000
_cell.angle_alpha   90.00
_cell.angle_beta   90.00
_cell.angle_gamma   90.00
#
_symmetry.space_group_name_H-M   'P 1'
#
loop_
_entity.id
_entity.type
_entity.pdbx_description
1 polymer ?
#
loop_
_entity_poly.entity_id
_entity_poly.type
_entity_poly.pdbx_seq_one_letter_code
_entity_poly.pdbx_strand_id
1 'polypeptide(L)'
;MFDYWIASPLREPRSAPEGLRRLQKLVAATCLRRTKDSIVQTGTLLLPTRQDRVEYVGLGQEDRTMYDFFRDRAAAMLSGLLLSTEARRDEQQVPGGSLLRLINILRRICDHGEMLLPPADVRLYRDRQDPISESGLCGEQEEEDDGECQSSPSRVDIVPSAKVTRLIDNIRREQQANSTVPSQTPVKSVVFSYWTGMLDLIEPPLRKAGFSFRRIDGQGSLRHRAEVLSAFSEDPSCTVLLASLGSAGEGLDLTAGNCVHLMEPHWNPTAEAQPGARPGAQAGTAARCRDDPVYC
;
A
#
# COMPACT_ATOMS: atom_id res chain seq x y z
N MET A 1 31.62 21.92 -4.97
CA MET A 1 31.85 21.90 -6.44
C MET A 1 30.57 21.51 -7.18
N PHE A 2 29.89 20.41 -6.84
CA PHE A 2 28.58 20.06 -7.42
C PHE A 2 27.53 21.17 -7.24
N ASP A 3 27.41 21.72 -6.03
CA ASP A 3 26.38 22.73 -5.74
C ASP A 3 26.53 23.97 -6.60
N TYR A 4 27.75 24.48 -6.73
CA TYR A 4 28.03 25.66 -7.54
C TYR A 4 27.72 25.46 -9.04
N TRP A 5 28.11 24.31 -9.61
CA TRP A 5 28.04 24.10 -11.05
C TRP A 5 26.73 23.48 -11.53
N ILE A 6 25.98 22.82 -10.65
CA ILE A 6 24.77 22.05 -10.97
C ILE A 6 23.59 22.42 -10.06
N ALA A 7 23.71 22.26 -8.74
CA ALA A 7 22.54 22.36 -7.85
C ALA A 7 21.98 23.80 -7.74
N SER A 8 22.83 24.80 -7.60
CA SER A 8 22.43 26.22 -7.52
C SER A 8 21.83 26.71 -8.85
N PRO A 9 22.45 26.46 -10.03
CA PRO A 9 21.85 26.80 -11.32
C PRO A 9 20.49 26.15 -11.57
N LEU A 10 20.24 24.94 -11.07
CA LEU A 10 18.94 24.27 -11.22
C LEU A 10 17.80 24.94 -10.43
N ARG A 11 18.12 25.69 -9.37
CA ARG A 11 17.13 26.41 -8.56
C ARG A 11 16.70 27.74 -9.18
N GLU A 12 17.43 28.23 -10.17
CA GLU A 12 17.17 29.51 -10.84
C GLU A 12 16.63 29.29 -12.26
N PRO A 13 15.43 29.82 -12.60
CA PRO A 13 14.79 29.54 -13.90
C PRO A 13 15.65 29.92 -15.12
N ARG A 14 16.49 30.96 -15.00
CA ARG A 14 17.33 31.45 -16.10
C ARG A 14 18.56 30.58 -16.37
N SER A 15 19.12 29.95 -15.35
CA SER A 15 20.34 29.14 -15.44
C SER A 15 20.06 27.62 -15.38
N ALA A 16 18.82 27.23 -15.08
CA ALA A 16 18.37 25.84 -15.00
C ALA A 16 18.66 25.00 -16.26
N PRO A 17 18.51 25.49 -17.51
CA PRO A 17 18.83 24.68 -18.68
C PRO A 17 20.31 24.28 -18.75
N GLU A 18 21.22 25.18 -18.37
CA GLU A 18 22.67 24.90 -18.39
C GLU A 18 23.06 23.99 -17.22
N GLY A 19 22.47 24.18 -16.04
CA GLY A 19 22.61 23.27 -14.91
C GLY A 19 22.17 21.84 -15.26
N LEU A 20 21.02 21.70 -15.92
CA LEU A 20 20.48 20.42 -16.37
C LEU A 20 21.37 19.75 -17.42
N ARG A 21 21.89 20.52 -18.39
CA ARG A 21 22.80 19.99 -19.42
C ARG A 21 24.10 19.43 -18.82
N ARG A 22 24.66 20.13 -17.82
CA ARG A 22 25.87 19.67 -17.10
C ARG A 22 25.58 18.41 -16.30
N LEU A 23 24.44 18.36 -15.61
CA LEU A 23 23.99 17.17 -14.90
C LEU A 23 23.81 15.98 -15.85
N GLN A 24 23.16 16.19 -17.01
CA GLN A 24 22.98 15.15 -18.02
C GLN A 24 24.31 14.60 -18.55
N LYS A 25 25.30 15.46 -18.83
CA LYS A 25 26.64 15.04 -19.25
C LYS A 25 27.36 14.24 -18.17
N LEU A 26 27.29 14.70 -16.92
CA LEU A 26 27.88 13.99 -15.78
C LEU A 26 27.24 12.60 -15.64
N VAL A 27 25.90 12.53 -15.59
CA VAL A 27 25.15 11.27 -15.50
C VAL A 27 25.43 10.36 -16.70
N ALA A 28 25.51 10.89 -17.92
CA ALA A 28 25.81 10.07 -19.10
C ALA A 28 27.24 9.48 -19.06
N ALA A 29 28.20 10.19 -18.46
CA ALA A 29 29.58 9.73 -18.33
C ALA A 29 29.76 8.74 -17.15
N THR A 30 28.96 8.85 -16.09
CA THR A 30 29.13 8.06 -14.86
C THR A 30 28.10 6.96 -14.67
N CYS A 31 26.92 7.06 -15.30
CA CYS A 31 25.82 6.13 -15.12
C CYS A 31 25.42 5.51 -16.47
N LEU A 32 25.38 4.19 -16.51
CA LEU A 32 24.75 3.47 -17.61
C LEU A 32 23.28 3.19 -17.25
N ARG A 33 22.35 3.74 -18.03
CA ARG A 33 20.93 3.43 -17.92
C ARG A 33 20.40 2.99 -19.27
N ARG A 34 19.99 1.73 -19.39
CA ARG A 34 19.22 1.23 -20.54
C ARG A 34 17.75 1.11 -20.13
N THR A 35 16.84 1.53 -21.00
CA THR A 35 15.41 1.31 -20.77
C THR A 35 15.02 -0.03 -21.37
N LYS A 36 14.02 -0.70 -20.79
CA LYS A 36 13.49 -1.94 -21.37
C LYS A 36 12.98 -1.70 -22.80
N ASP A 37 12.33 -0.56 -23.03
CA ASP A 37 11.86 -0.16 -24.36
C ASP A 37 13.00 -0.10 -25.39
N SER A 38 14.18 0.41 -25.00
CA SER A 38 15.35 0.46 -25.88
C SER A 38 15.92 -0.91 -26.25
N ILE A 39 15.70 -1.94 -25.40
CA ILE A 39 16.21 -3.31 -25.61
C ILE A 39 15.17 -4.18 -26.32
N VAL A 40 13.88 -3.92 -26.09
CA VAL A 40 12.78 -4.56 -26.82
C VAL A 40 12.80 -4.14 -28.30
N GLN A 41 13.09 -2.86 -28.59
CA GLN A 41 13.24 -2.36 -29.97
C GLN A 41 14.43 -2.96 -30.73
N THR A 42 15.49 -3.38 -30.03
CA THR A 42 16.64 -4.08 -30.66
C THR A 42 16.38 -5.57 -30.90
N GLY A 43 15.16 -6.07 -30.62
CA GLY A 43 14.75 -7.46 -30.86
C GLY A 43 15.41 -8.48 -29.93
N THR A 44 16.13 -8.03 -28.89
CA THR A 44 16.91 -8.90 -28.00
C THR A 44 16.07 -9.52 -26.88
N LEU A 45 14.94 -8.89 -26.53
CA LEU A 45 14.00 -9.37 -25.52
C LEU A 45 12.56 -9.20 -26.03
N LEU A 46 11.86 -10.31 -26.23
CA LEU A 46 10.43 -10.33 -26.57
C LEU A 46 9.61 -10.37 -25.28
N LEU A 47 9.44 -9.21 -24.64
CA LEU A 47 8.64 -9.10 -23.42
C LEU A 47 7.22 -8.65 -23.77
N PRO A 48 6.17 -9.32 -23.24
CA PRO A 48 4.82 -8.81 -23.33
C PRO A 48 4.73 -7.40 -22.74
N THR A 49 3.91 -6.54 -23.35
CA THR A 49 3.69 -5.19 -22.84
C THR A 49 3.02 -5.26 -21.47
N ARG A 50 3.61 -4.59 -20.48
CA ARG A 50 3.00 -4.41 -19.16
C ARG A 50 1.68 -3.64 -19.33
N GLN A 51 0.60 -4.17 -18.75
CA GLN A 51 -0.70 -3.51 -18.70
C GLN A 51 -0.99 -3.07 -17.28
N ASP A 52 -1.28 -1.78 -17.12
CA ASP A 52 -1.60 -1.18 -15.83
C ASP A 52 -3.11 -0.89 -15.77
N ARG A 53 -3.78 -1.40 -14.74
CA ARG A 53 -5.22 -1.20 -14.53
C ARG A 53 -5.50 -0.63 -13.15
N VAL A 54 -6.25 0.48 -13.13
CA VAL A 54 -6.80 1.05 -11.90
C VAL A 54 -8.25 0.61 -11.77
N GLU A 55 -8.58 -0.06 -10.67
CA GLU A 55 -9.96 -0.42 -10.33
C GLU A 55 -10.42 0.43 -9.16
N TYR A 56 -11.54 1.13 -9.36
CA TYR A 56 -12.17 1.95 -8.32
C TYR A 56 -13.12 1.09 -7.51
N VAL A 57 -13.07 1.20 -6.18
CA VAL A 57 -13.83 0.37 -5.25
C VAL A 57 -14.58 1.27 -4.26
N GLY A 58 -15.91 1.21 -4.33
CA GLY A 58 -16.75 1.93 -3.38
C GLY A 58 -16.60 1.39 -1.95
N LEU A 59 -16.55 2.29 -0.98
CA LEU A 59 -16.61 1.91 0.44
C LEU A 59 -17.98 1.36 0.81
N GLY A 60 -18.00 0.38 1.71
CA GLY A 60 -19.23 -0.05 2.37
C GLY A 60 -19.83 1.08 3.21
N GLN A 61 -21.12 0.98 3.53
CA GLN A 61 -21.81 2.03 4.27
C GLN A 61 -21.16 2.30 5.65
N GLU A 62 -20.76 1.24 6.36
CA GLU A 62 -20.11 1.35 7.67
C GLU A 62 -18.76 2.06 7.57
N ASP A 63 -17.87 1.57 6.69
CA ASP A 63 -16.56 2.19 6.43
C ASP A 63 -16.69 3.62 5.94
N ARG A 64 -17.72 3.93 5.15
CA ARG A 64 -17.98 5.30 4.67
C ARG A 64 -18.32 6.24 5.81
N THR A 65 -19.18 5.81 6.74
CA THR A 65 -19.51 6.62 7.91
C THR A 65 -18.31 6.85 8.84
N MET A 66 -17.37 5.90 8.87
CA MET A 66 -16.07 6.03 9.52
C MET A 66 -15.13 6.99 8.83
N TYR A 67 -15.01 6.84 7.52
CA TYR A 67 -14.20 7.70 6.69
C TYR A 67 -14.63 9.16 6.83
N ASP A 68 -15.93 9.44 6.68
CA ASP A 68 -16.47 10.79 6.73
C ASP A 68 -16.21 11.47 8.09
N PHE A 69 -16.33 10.73 9.20
CA PHE A 69 -16.02 11.26 10.54
C PHE A 69 -14.55 11.71 10.68
N PHE A 70 -13.59 10.88 10.26
CA PHE A 70 -12.18 11.25 10.34
C PHE A 70 -11.78 12.29 9.29
N ARG A 71 -12.46 12.30 8.14
CA ARG A 71 -12.25 13.29 7.07
C ARG A 71 -12.62 14.67 7.57
N ASP A 72 -13.78 14.80 8.22
CA ASP A 72 -14.26 16.09 8.71
C ASP A 72 -13.34 16.64 9.81
N ARG A 73 -12.78 15.77 10.67
CA ARG A 73 -11.72 16.16 11.63
C ARG A 73 -10.44 16.63 10.94
N ALA A 74 -10.00 15.95 9.88
CA ALA A 74 -8.84 16.34 9.09
C ALA A 74 -9.05 17.69 8.38
N ALA A 75 -10.24 17.91 7.83
CA ALA A 75 -10.63 19.16 7.19
C ALA A 75 -10.63 20.32 8.20
N ALA A 76 -11.24 20.13 9.38
CA ALA A 76 -11.25 21.15 10.44
C ALA A 76 -9.84 21.54 10.90
N MET A 77 -8.94 20.55 11.07
CA MET A 77 -7.55 20.81 11.42
C MET A 77 -6.80 21.58 10.32
N LEU A 78 -7.02 21.22 9.05
CA LEU A 78 -6.41 21.91 7.91
C LEU A 78 -6.90 23.35 7.81
N SER A 79 -8.21 23.58 7.95
CA SER A 79 -8.80 24.93 7.97
C SER A 79 -8.22 25.77 9.11
N GLY A 80 -8.07 25.19 10.30
CA GLY A 80 -7.43 25.85 11.45
C GLY A 80 -5.99 26.27 11.14
N LEU A 81 -5.18 25.37 10.56
CA LEU A 81 -3.79 25.63 10.18
C LEU A 81 -3.64 26.73 9.12
N LEU A 82 -4.53 26.77 8.13
CA LEU A 82 -4.50 27.77 7.07
C LEU A 82 -4.84 29.17 7.59
N LEU A 83 -5.82 29.26 8.51
CA LEU A 83 -6.24 30.52 9.14
C LEU A 83 -5.23 31.00 10.20
N SER A 84 -4.46 30.10 10.81
CA SER A 84 -3.44 30.43 11.82
C SER A 84 -2.07 30.82 11.25
N THR A 85 -1.93 31.00 9.94
CA THR A 85 -0.64 31.32 9.28
C THR A 85 -0.04 32.67 9.70
N GLU A 86 -0.76 33.51 10.46
CA GLU A 86 -0.26 34.82 10.91
C GLU A 86 -0.08 34.99 12.43
N ALA A 87 -0.28 33.98 13.28
CA ALA A 87 -0.16 34.17 14.73
C ALA A 87 0.51 33.02 15.50
N ARG A 88 1.72 33.34 15.98
CA ARG A 88 2.47 32.75 17.11
C ARG A 88 3.06 31.35 16.96
N ARG A 89 4.40 31.36 16.84
CA ARG A 89 5.30 30.28 17.26
C ARG A 89 5.44 30.29 18.79
N ASP A 90 4.39 29.91 19.51
CA ASP A 90 4.57 29.44 20.89
C ASP A 90 4.46 27.91 20.86
N GLU A 91 5.54 27.25 21.27
CA GLU A 91 5.72 25.78 21.35
C GLU A 91 4.84 25.13 22.43
N GLN A 92 3.55 25.44 22.45
CA GLN A 92 2.58 24.65 23.19
C GLN A 92 2.03 23.59 22.25
N GLN A 93 2.50 22.35 22.46
CA GLN A 93 1.97 21.13 21.88
C GLN A 93 0.45 21.21 21.83
N VAL A 94 -0.11 21.33 20.62
CA VAL A 94 -1.54 21.14 20.40
C VAL A 94 -1.84 19.68 20.81
N PRO A 95 -2.59 19.43 21.88
CA PRO A 95 -2.91 18.09 22.31
C PRO A 95 -4.00 17.57 21.37
N GLY A 96 -3.60 16.87 20.30
CA GLY A 96 -4.60 16.37 19.36
C GLY A 96 -4.15 16.04 17.94
N GLY A 97 -2.98 15.41 17.77
CA GLY A 97 -2.67 14.61 16.56
C GLY A 97 -2.15 15.38 15.34
N SER A 98 -1.10 14.85 14.73
CA SER A 98 -0.58 15.35 13.44
C SER A 98 -1.60 15.12 12.31
N LEU A 99 -1.77 16.08 11.39
CA LEU A 99 -2.56 15.90 10.16
C LEU A 99 -2.16 14.61 9.40
N LEU A 100 -0.88 14.27 9.41
CA LEU A 100 -0.36 13.04 8.82
C LEU A 100 -0.90 11.77 9.51
N ARG A 101 -1.19 11.83 10.82
CA ARG A 101 -1.87 10.73 11.53
C ARG A 101 -3.29 10.56 11.00
N LEU A 102 -4.05 11.65 10.85
CA LEU A 102 -5.42 11.59 10.31
C LEU A 102 -5.43 11.08 8.87
N ILE A 103 -4.48 11.50 8.03
CA ILE A 103 -4.35 10.96 6.68
C ILE A 103 -4.05 9.46 6.71
N ASN A 104 -3.18 9.00 7.62
CA ASN A 104 -2.91 7.56 7.76
C ASN A 104 -4.14 6.77 8.25
N ILE A 105 -4.96 7.35 9.14
CA ILE A 105 -6.24 6.76 9.56
C ILE A 105 -7.19 6.63 8.35
N LEU A 106 -7.35 7.69 7.56
CA LEU A 106 -8.20 7.66 6.35
C LEU A 106 -7.76 6.59 5.36
N ARG A 107 -6.45 6.43 5.14
CA ARG A 107 -5.92 5.38 4.26
C ARG A 107 -6.25 3.99 4.80
N ARG A 108 -6.12 3.74 6.12
CA ARG A 108 -6.44 2.45 6.75
C ARG A 108 -7.92 2.11 6.63
N ILE A 109 -8.80 3.10 6.80
CA ILE A 109 -10.25 2.93 6.62
C ILE A 109 -10.56 2.52 5.18
N CYS A 110 -9.94 3.16 4.18
CA CYS A 110 -10.13 2.79 2.78
C CYS A 110 -9.73 1.34 2.45
N ASP A 111 -8.84 0.72 3.24
CA ASP A 111 -8.36 -0.63 2.97
C ASP A 111 -9.23 -1.71 3.64
N HIS A 112 -9.42 -1.60 4.96
CA HIS A 112 -10.17 -2.61 5.72
C HIS A 112 -10.92 -2.03 6.92
N GLY A 113 -11.26 -0.74 6.87
CA GLY A 113 -12.12 -0.13 7.87
C GLY A 113 -11.56 -0.25 9.29
N GLU A 114 -12.45 -0.57 10.23
CA GLU A 114 -12.17 -0.68 11.65
C GLU A 114 -11.02 -1.64 11.99
N MET A 115 -10.93 -2.77 11.27
CA MET A 115 -9.98 -3.86 11.57
C MET A 115 -8.51 -3.46 11.36
N LEU A 116 -8.25 -2.42 10.58
CA LEU A 116 -6.91 -1.86 10.40
C LEU A 116 -6.62 -0.67 11.31
N LEU A 117 -7.60 -0.17 12.06
CA LEU A 117 -7.40 0.97 12.93
C LEU A 117 -6.79 0.57 14.28
N PRO A 118 -5.91 1.41 14.84
CA PRO A 118 -5.50 1.28 16.23
C PRO A 118 -6.71 1.31 17.18
N PRO A 119 -6.72 0.54 18.28
CA PRO A 119 -7.84 0.50 19.23
C PRO A 119 -8.28 1.87 19.74
N ALA A 120 -7.34 2.81 19.92
CA ALA A 120 -7.63 4.18 20.35
C ALA A 120 -8.49 4.95 19.33
N ASP A 121 -8.24 4.75 18.02
CA ASP A 121 -9.00 5.40 16.96
C ASP A 121 -10.39 4.78 16.82
N VAL A 122 -10.50 3.46 17.02
CA VAL A 122 -11.79 2.76 17.05
C VAL A 122 -12.66 3.26 18.21
N ARG A 123 -12.09 3.41 19.41
CA ARG A 123 -12.78 3.98 20.58
C ARG A 123 -13.26 5.40 20.31
N LEU A 124 -12.37 6.27 19.80
CA LEU A 124 -12.73 7.63 19.42
C LEU A 124 -13.91 7.70 18.43
N TYR A 125 -13.98 6.74 17.51
CA TYR A 125 -15.10 6.62 16.59
C TYR A 125 -16.37 6.07 17.25
N ARG A 126 -16.29 5.15 18.20
CA ARG A 126 -17.47 4.60 18.87
C ARG A 126 -18.08 5.60 19.86
N ASP A 127 -17.24 6.29 20.64
CA ASP A 127 -17.67 7.25 21.66
C ASP A 127 -18.45 8.44 21.08
N ARG A 128 -18.33 8.72 19.78
CA ARG A 128 -19.15 9.75 19.09
C ARG A 128 -20.65 9.39 19.05
N GLN A 129 -20.99 8.11 19.20
CA GLN A 129 -22.36 7.60 19.13
C GLN A 129 -23.07 7.70 20.48
N ASP A 130 -22.35 7.99 21.57
CA ASP A 130 -22.90 8.18 22.90
C ASP A 130 -23.36 9.63 23.12
N PRO A 131 -24.64 9.89 23.44
CA PRO A 131 -25.11 11.23 23.78
C PRO A 131 -24.60 11.65 25.17
N ILE A 132 -23.62 12.57 25.18
CA ILE A 132 -23.20 13.49 26.25
C ILE A 132 -22.56 12.87 27.52
N SER A 133 -21.25 13.14 27.67
CA SER A 133 -20.71 13.78 28.88
C SER A 133 -19.46 14.59 28.50
N GLU A 134 -19.62 15.90 28.34
CA GLU A 134 -18.53 16.88 28.41
C GLU A 134 -17.94 16.88 29.84
N SER A 135 -17.21 15.84 30.20
CA SER A 135 -16.30 15.79 31.36
C SER A 135 -15.61 14.43 31.36
N GLY A 136 -14.61 14.26 30.52
CA GLY A 136 -13.90 12.98 30.36
C GLY A 136 -12.56 13.12 29.68
N LEU A 137 -11.82 14.20 29.97
CA LEU A 137 -10.36 14.20 29.80
C LEU A 137 -9.78 13.27 30.88
N CYS A 138 -9.70 11.99 30.59
CA CYS A 138 -8.95 11.06 31.43
C CYS A 138 -7.51 11.02 30.93
N GLY A 139 -6.60 11.46 31.81
CA GLY A 139 -5.18 11.34 31.63
C GLY A 139 -4.75 9.90 31.44
N GLU A 140 -3.58 9.77 30.82
CA GLU A 140 -2.85 8.53 30.69
C GLU A 140 -2.66 7.89 32.08
N GLN A 141 -3.36 6.78 32.32
CA GLN A 141 -2.94 5.78 33.28
C GLN A 141 -2.72 4.49 32.50
N GLU A 142 -1.45 4.11 32.44
CA GLU A 142 -1.02 2.77 32.07
C GLU A 142 -1.59 1.82 33.14
N GLU A 143 -2.61 1.05 32.77
CA GLU A 143 -2.97 -0.14 33.55
C GLU A 143 -2.21 -1.33 32.98
N GLU A 144 -1.17 -1.73 33.70
CA GLU A 144 -0.64 -3.09 33.69
C GLU A 144 -1.72 -4.01 34.29
N ASP A 145 -2.40 -4.80 33.47
CA ASP A 145 -3.25 -5.91 33.91
C ASP A 145 -2.60 -7.24 33.50
N ASP A 146 -1.84 -7.80 34.44
CA ASP A 146 -1.32 -9.16 34.42
C ASP A 146 -2.45 -10.16 34.70
N GLY A 147 -3.28 -10.39 33.68
CA GLY A 147 -4.37 -11.38 33.69
C GLY A 147 -4.15 -12.49 32.67
N GLU A 148 -3.46 -13.56 33.07
CA GLU A 148 -3.29 -14.77 32.28
C GLU A 148 -4.67 -15.46 32.06
N CYS A 149 -5.35 -15.14 30.96
CA CYS A 149 -6.59 -15.81 30.57
C CYS A 149 -6.32 -16.71 29.35
N GLN A 150 -6.16 -18.00 29.62
CA GLN A 150 -6.15 -19.07 28.62
C GLN A 150 -7.56 -19.22 28.01
N SER A 151 -7.98 -18.27 27.18
CA SER A 151 -9.09 -18.47 26.27
C SER A 151 -8.53 -18.76 24.89
N SER A 152 -8.63 -20.02 24.46
CA SER A 152 -8.44 -20.40 23.06
C SER A 152 -9.17 -19.40 22.15
N PRO A 153 -8.52 -18.81 21.13
CA PRO A 153 -9.08 -17.69 20.38
C PRO A 153 -10.35 -18.18 19.69
N SER A 154 -11.50 -17.69 20.15
CA SER A 154 -12.76 -17.78 19.41
C SER A 154 -12.49 -17.22 18.02
N ARG A 155 -12.64 -18.06 16.99
CA ARG A 155 -12.40 -17.67 15.59
C ARG A 155 -13.29 -16.48 15.27
N VAL A 156 -12.71 -15.28 15.28
CA VAL A 156 -13.39 -14.07 14.80
C VAL A 156 -13.56 -14.26 13.30
N ASP A 157 -14.79 -14.37 12.83
CA ASP A 157 -15.09 -14.43 11.41
C ASP A 157 -14.73 -13.08 10.78
N ILE A 158 -13.57 -13.02 10.10
CA ILE A 158 -13.13 -11.82 9.40
C ILE A 158 -14.06 -11.60 8.20
N VAL A 159 -14.80 -10.49 8.26
CA VAL A 159 -15.62 -10.00 7.15
C VAL A 159 -14.69 -9.28 6.16
N PRO A 160 -14.61 -9.72 4.88
CA PRO A 160 -13.71 -9.10 3.92
C PRO A 160 -14.17 -7.68 3.57
N SER A 161 -13.23 -6.74 3.50
CA SER A 161 -13.51 -5.39 3.00
C SER A 161 -13.87 -5.40 1.51
N ALA A 162 -14.34 -4.26 0.99
CA ALA A 162 -14.65 -4.09 -0.42
C ALA A 162 -13.42 -4.36 -1.31
N LYS A 163 -12.22 -3.95 -0.88
CA LYS A 163 -10.97 -4.21 -1.61
C LYS A 163 -10.58 -5.68 -1.58
N VAL A 164 -10.68 -6.35 -0.44
CA VAL A 164 -10.37 -7.80 -0.33
C VAL A 164 -11.34 -8.62 -1.18
N THR A 165 -12.62 -8.25 -1.18
CA THR A 165 -13.64 -8.89 -2.03
C THR A 165 -13.29 -8.73 -3.50
N ARG A 166 -12.93 -7.51 -3.94
CA ARG A 166 -12.53 -7.25 -5.33
C ARG A 166 -11.24 -7.99 -5.72
N LEU A 167 -10.26 -8.05 -4.83
CA LEU A 167 -9.03 -8.82 -5.01
C LEU A 167 -9.33 -10.30 -5.28
N ILE A 168 -10.17 -10.92 -4.46
CA ILE A 168 -10.54 -12.33 -4.63
C ILE A 168 -11.24 -12.55 -5.97
N ASP A 169 -12.14 -11.66 -6.38
CA ASP A 169 -12.81 -11.73 -7.68
C ASP A 169 -11.83 -11.61 -8.85
N ASN A 170 -10.82 -10.73 -8.72
CA ASN A 170 -9.75 -10.58 -9.71
C ASN A 170 -8.97 -11.88 -9.88
N ILE A 171 -8.47 -12.43 -8.77
CA ILE A 171 -7.71 -13.69 -8.79
C ILE A 171 -8.55 -14.82 -9.36
N ARG A 172 -9.84 -14.92 -9.02
CA ARG A 172 -10.75 -15.93 -9.61
C ARG A 172 -10.87 -15.79 -11.12
N ARG A 173 -11.08 -14.56 -11.62
CA ARG A 173 -11.17 -14.30 -13.07
C ARG A 173 -9.88 -14.65 -13.80
N GLU A 174 -8.74 -14.36 -13.19
CA GLU A 174 -7.42 -14.72 -13.72
C GLU A 174 -7.25 -16.23 -13.87
N GLN A 175 -7.64 -17.01 -12.85
CA GLN A 175 -7.60 -18.47 -12.93
C GLN A 175 -8.57 -19.04 -14.00
N GLN A 176 -9.77 -18.47 -14.11
CA GLN A 176 -10.79 -18.93 -15.06
C GLN A 176 -10.39 -18.65 -16.51
N ALA A 177 -9.86 -17.46 -16.79
CA ALA A 177 -9.38 -17.11 -18.13
C ALA A 177 -8.29 -18.09 -18.60
N ASN A 178 -7.39 -18.49 -17.72
CA ASN A 178 -6.31 -19.43 -18.01
C ASN A 178 -6.78 -20.88 -18.21
N SER A 179 -7.89 -21.27 -17.57
CA SER A 179 -8.44 -22.64 -17.66
C SER A 179 -8.95 -23.01 -19.08
N THR A 180 -9.09 -22.03 -19.98
CA THR A 180 -9.51 -22.26 -21.37
C THR A 180 -8.40 -22.76 -22.29
N VAL A 181 -7.14 -22.79 -21.83
CA VAL A 181 -5.98 -23.25 -22.60
C VAL A 181 -5.38 -24.50 -21.93
N PRO A 182 -5.50 -25.71 -22.53
CA PRO A 182 -5.20 -26.99 -21.87
C PRO A 182 -3.74 -27.27 -21.45
N SER A 183 -2.78 -26.40 -21.77
CA SER A 183 -1.35 -26.65 -21.52
C SER A 183 -0.64 -25.56 -20.73
N GLN A 184 -1.37 -24.63 -20.09
CA GLN A 184 -0.76 -23.51 -19.37
C GLN A 184 -0.66 -23.75 -17.87
N THR A 185 0.49 -23.35 -17.31
CA THR A 185 0.70 -23.23 -15.87
C THR A 185 -0.35 -22.30 -15.26
N PRO A 186 -0.82 -22.55 -14.03
CA PRO A 186 -1.79 -21.68 -13.38
C PRO A 186 -1.26 -20.25 -13.25
N VAL A 187 -2.16 -19.27 -13.33
CA VAL A 187 -1.79 -17.86 -13.20
C VAL A 187 -1.36 -17.62 -11.75
N LYS A 188 -0.22 -16.96 -11.58
CA LYS A 188 0.31 -16.65 -10.26
C LYS A 188 0.16 -15.15 -9.98
N SER A 189 -0.48 -14.81 -8.88
CA SER A 189 -0.80 -13.43 -8.50
C SER A 189 0.01 -13.03 -7.26
N VAL A 190 0.69 -11.88 -7.30
CA VAL A 190 1.42 -11.31 -6.17
C VAL A 190 0.63 -10.14 -5.60
N VAL A 191 0.30 -10.17 -4.33
CA VAL A 191 -0.47 -9.12 -3.65
C VAL A 191 0.45 -8.34 -2.73
N PHE A 192 0.64 -7.06 -3.02
CA PHE A 192 1.40 -6.14 -2.21
C PHE A 192 0.51 -5.28 -1.31
N SER A 193 0.93 -5.15 -0.06
CA SER A 193 0.42 -4.14 0.87
C SER A 193 1.58 -3.52 1.63
N TYR A 194 1.43 -2.26 2.04
CA TYR A 194 2.35 -1.61 2.94
C TYR A 194 2.13 -2.05 4.40
N TRP A 195 0.89 -2.38 4.77
CA TRP A 195 0.55 -2.84 6.11
C TRP A 195 0.54 -4.36 6.23
N THR A 196 1.36 -4.91 7.11
CA THR A 196 1.34 -6.35 7.43
C THR A 196 -0.02 -6.78 7.98
N GLY A 197 -0.69 -5.92 8.76
CA GLY A 197 -2.05 -6.13 9.24
C GLY A 197 -3.07 -6.34 8.11
N MET A 198 -2.87 -5.71 6.95
CA MET A 198 -3.75 -5.93 5.80
C MET A 198 -3.52 -7.31 5.18
N LEU A 199 -2.27 -7.79 5.18
CA LEU A 199 -1.97 -9.18 4.78
C LEU A 199 -2.65 -10.16 5.74
N ASP A 200 -2.57 -9.92 7.04
CA ASP A 200 -3.26 -10.74 8.07
C ASP A 200 -4.77 -10.83 7.82
N LEU A 201 -5.40 -9.74 7.35
CA LEU A 201 -6.83 -9.67 7.05
C LEU A 201 -7.20 -10.28 5.69
N ILE A 202 -6.26 -10.33 4.74
CA ILE A 202 -6.45 -10.96 3.42
C ILE A 202 -6.39 -12.49 3.52
N GLU A 203 -5.56 -13.03 4.42
CA GLU A 203 -5.32 -14.48 4.51
C GLU A 203 -6.58 -15.34 4.73
N PRO A 204 -7.48 -15.03 5.69
CA PRO A 204 -8.64 -15.89 5.95
C PRO A 204 -9.67 -15.87 4.82
N PRO A 205 -10.03 -14.71 4.23
CA PRO A 205 -10.84 -14.66 3.02
C PRO A 205 -10.24 -15.42 1.83
N LEU A 206 -8.92 -15.34 1.60
CA LEU A 206 -8.26 -16.13 0.55
C LEU A 206 -8.37 -17.63 0.80
N ARG A 207 -8.11 -18.07 2.04
CA ARG A 207 -8.21 -19.48 2.43
C ARG A 207 -9.64 -19.99 2.29
N LYS A 208 -10.64 -19.20 2.71
CA LYS A 208 -12.07 -19.51 2.55
C LYS A 208 -12.47 -19.58 1.07
N ALA A 209 -11.84 -18.79 0.21
CA ALA A 209 -12.03 -18.84 -1.23
C ALA A 209 -11.32 -20.02 -1.91
N GLY A 210 -10.53 -20.81 -1.19
CA GLY A 210 -9.85 -22.01 -1.70
C GLY A 210 -8.48 -21.76 -2.33
N PHE A 211 -7.87 -20.59 -2.11
CA PHE A 211 -6.55 -20.27 -2.67
C PHE A 211 -5.41 -20.68 -1.74
N SER A 212 -4.43 -21.40 -2.26
CA SER A 212 -3.15 -21.62 -1.58
C SER A 212 -2.22 -20.44 -1.80
N PHE A 213 -1.59 -19.98 -0.72
CA PHE A 213 -0.68 -18.84 -0.78
C PHE A 213 0.57 -19.05 0.05
N ARG A 214 1.56 -18.17 -0.18
CA ARG A 214 2.71 -17.96 0.71
C ARG A 214 2.81 -16.48 1.06
N ARG A 215 3.64 -16.15 2.05
CA ARG A 215 3.79 -14.80 2.58
C ARG A 215 5.25 -14.42 2.78
N ILE A 216 5.59 -13.17 2.44
CA ILE A 216 6.87 -12.51 2.75
C ILE A 216 6.56 -11.13 3.33
N ASP A 217 6.77 -10.90 4.62
CA ASP A 217 6.45 -9.63 5.28
C ASP A 217 7.63 -8.95 5.98
N GLY A 218 8.85 -9.45 5.74
CA GLY A 218 10.09 -8.89 6.26
C GLY A 218 10.60 -9.53 7.55
N GLN A 219 9.76 -10.27 8.29
CA GLN A 219 10.14 -10.90 9.56
C GLN A 219 10.95 -12.21 9.40
N GLY A 220 10.91 -12.82 8.21
CA GLY A 220 11.63 -14.07 7.93
C GLY A 220 13.10 -13.89 7.54
N SER A 221 13.90 -14.93 7.77
CA SER A 221 15.30 -15.01 7.31
C SER A 221 15.41 -15.06 5.78
N LEU A 222 16.58 -14.74 5.22
CA LEU A 222 16.84 -14.86 3.78
C LEU A 222 16.57 -16.27 3.24
N ARG A 223 16.87 -17.30 4.04
CA ARG A 223 16.59 -18.69 3.69
C ARG A 223 15.09 -18.95 3.57
N HIS A 224 14.30 -18.49 4.55
CA HIS A 224 12.85 -18.62 4.50
C HIS A 224 12.25 -17.91 3.28
N ARG A 225 12.77 -16.73 2.93
CA ARG A 225 12.35 -15.99 1.73
C ARG A 225 12.62 -16.80 0.46
N ALA A 226 13.81 -17.41 0.34
CA ALA A 226 14.16 -18.26 -0.80
C ALA A 226 13.25 -19.50 -0.89
N GLU A 227 12.94 -20.14 0.24
CA GLU A 227 12.01 -21.28 0.31
C GLU A 227 10.59 -20.89 -0.13
N VAL A 228 10.10 -19.73 0.32
CA VAL A 228 8.80 -19.19 -0.09
C VAL A 228 8.77 -18.88 -1.59
N LEU A 229 9.81 -18.25 -2.13
CA LEU A 229 9.89 -17.93 -3.56
C LEU A 229 9.99 -19.18 -4.44
N SER A 230 10.80 -20.17 -4.04
CA SER A 230 10.89 -21.47 -4.74
C SER A 230 9.54 -22.19 -4.72
N ALA A 231 8.88 -22.27 -3.55
CA ALA A 231 7.53 -22.83 -3.47
C ALA A 231 6.53 -22.07 -4.35
N PHE A 232 6.57 -20.73 -4.35
CA PHE A 232 5.70 -19.93 -5.20
C PHE A 232 6.01 -20.12 -6.70
N SER A 233 7.25 -20.42 -7.08
CA SER A 233 7.61 -20.68 -8.49
C SER A 233 7.22 -22.09 -8.94
N GLU A 234 7.56 -23.10 -8.13
CA GLU A 234 7.55 -24.52 -8.51
C GLU A 234 6.24 -25.23 -8.21
N ASP A 235 5.51 -24.85 -7.15
CA ASP A 235 4.26 -25.49 -6.76
C ASP A 235 3.09 -24.95 -7.61
N PRO A 236 2.44 -25.77 -8.47
CA PRO A 236 1.30 -25.32 -9.26
C PRO A 236 0.08 -24.97 -8.39
N SER A 237 -0.05 -25.56 -7.20
CA SER A 237 -1.17 -25.26 -6.30
C SER A 237 -1.02 -23.90 -5.64
N CYS A 238 0.21 -23.40 -5.48
CA CYS A 238 0.49 -22.09 -4.89
C CYS A 238 0.31 -20.99 -5.95
N THR A 239 -0.89 -20.41 -6.00
CA THR A 239 -1.26 -19.40 -6.99
C THR A 239 -1.14 -17.96 -6.49
N VAL A 240 -0.98 -17.74 -5.18
CA VAL A 240 -0.92 -16.40 -4.59
C VAL A 240 0.32 -16.20 -3.72
N LEU A 241 0.98 -15.05 -3.84
CA LEU A 241 2.03 -14.60 -2.94
C LEU A 241 1.62 -13.29 -2.27
N LEU A 242 1.54 -13.28 -0.94
CA LEU A 242 1.34 -12.06 -0.16
C LEU A 242 2.71 -11.46 0.18
N ALA A 243 2.92 -10.19 -0.12
CA ALA A 243 4.19 -9.53 0.13
C ALA A 243 4.02 -8.14 0.75
N SER A 244 4.82 -7.81 1.77
CA SER A 244 4.88 -6.43 2.24
C SER A 244 5.72 -5.59 1.27
N LEU A 245 5.30 -4.36 0.97
CA LEU A 245 6.01 -3.49 0.03
C LEU A 245 7.45 -3.19 0.49
N GLY A 246 7.66 -3.12 1.81
CA GLY A 246 9.00 -2.99 2.40
C GLY A 246 9.92 -4.18 2.12
N SER A 247 9.37 -5.39 2.03
CA SER A 247 10.15 -6.61 1.71
C SER A 247 10.53 -6.73 0.23
N ALA A 248 9.84 -6.00 -0.67
CA ALA A 248 10.10 -6.02 -2.11
C ALA A 248 11.38 -5.26 -2.51
N GLY A 249 11.85 -4.33 -1.68
CA GLY A 249 13.05 -3.51 -1.95
C GLY A 249 14.37 -4.28 -1.91
N GLU A 250 14.36 -5.53 -1.44
CA GLU A 250 15.57 -6.36 -1.30
C GLU A 250 15.92 -7.21 -2.54
N GLY A 251 15.21 -7.04 -3.66
CA GLY A 251 15.52 -7.74 -4.91
C GLY A 251 14.93 -9.15 -5.02
N LEU A 252 13.70 -9.34 -4.52
CA LEU A 252 12.94 -10.58 -4.69
C LEU A 252 12.75 -10.90 -6.19
N ASP A 253 13.05 -12.13 -6.58
CA ASP A 253 12.77 -12.63 -7.93
C ASP A 253 11.32 -13.12 -8.01
N LEU A 254 10.45 -12.27 -8.56
CA LEU A 254 9.02 -12.53 -8.71
C LEU A 254 8.64 -12.87 -10.16
N THR A 255 9.60 -13.35 -10.96
CA THR A 255 9.38 -13.70 -12.38
C THR A 255 8.31 -14.78 -12.59
N ALA A 256 8.03 -15.59 -11.57
CA ALA A 256 6.93 -16.55 -11.60
C ALA A 256 5.53 -15.88 -11.57
N GLY A 257 5.43 -14.62 -11.14
CA GLY A 257 4.17 -13.88 -11.06
C GLY A 257 3.71 -13.32 -12.41
N ASN A 258 2.45 -13.59 -12.75
CA ASN A 258 1.77 -13.08 -13.94
C ASN A 258 0.92 -11.83 -13.64
N CYS A 259 0.37 -11.76 -12.43
CA CYS A 259 -0.44 -10.63 -11.97
C CYS A 259 0.15 -10.07 -10.69
N VAL A 260 0.07 -8.76 -10.52
CA VAL A 260 0.48 -8.01 -9.35
C VAL A 260 -0.70 -7.15 -8.92
N HIS A 261 -1.12 -7.26 -7.67
CA HIS A 261 -2.16 -6.43 -7.08
C HIS A 261 -1.53 -5.56 -6.01
N LEU A 262 -1.69 -4.24 -6.12
CA LEU A 262 -1.30 -3.30 -5.08
C LEU A 262 -2.57 -2.87 -4.34
N MET A 263 -2.64 -3.13 -3.03
CA MET A 263 -3.84 -2.84 -2.23
C MET A 263 -4.00 -1.35 -1.94
N GLU A 264 -2.88 -0.63 -1.90
CA GLU A 264 -2.81 0.76 -1.46
C GLU A 264 -1.68 1.51 -2.16
N PRO A 265 -1.92 2.74 -2.63
CA PRO A 265 -0.88 3.60 -3.19
C PRO A 265 0.10 4.05 -2.10
N HIS A 266 1.37 4.12 -2.46
CA HIS A 266 2.45 4.71 -1.68
C HIS A 266 2.69 6.17 -2.10
N TRP A 267 2.98 7.02 -1.13
CA TRP A 267 3.48 8.39 -1.31
C TRP A 267 4.66 8.57 -2.29
N ASN A 268 5.43 7.50 -2.57
CA ASN A 268 6.63 7.53 -3.41
C ASN A 268 6.39 6.67 -4.66
N PRO A 269 6.12 7.28 -5.83
CA PRO A 269 5.93 6.55 -7.08
C PRO A 269 7.11 5.64 -7.45
N THR A 270 8.31 5.99 -7.01
CA THR A 270 9.51 5.18 -7.27
C THR A 270 9.50 3.88 -6.45
N ALA A 271 8.93 3.91 -5.24
CA ALA A 271 8.79 2.73 -4.40
C ALA A 271 7.73 1.75 -4.97
N GLU A 272 6.70 2.25 -5.65
CA GLU A 272 5.69 1.43 -6.35
C GLU A 272 6.19 0.86 -7.68
N ALA A 273 7.16 1.51 -8.32
CA ALA A 273 7.73 1.04 -9.58
C ALA A 273 8.68 -0.16 -9.39
N GLN A 274 9.18 -0.39 -8.17
CA GLN A 274 10.13 -1.45 -7.82
C GLN A 274 9.54 -2.88 -7.75
N PRO A 275 8.35 -3.14 -7.17
CA PRO A 275 7.81 -4.49 -6.94
C PRO A 275 7.35 -5.22 -8.22
N GLY A 276 7.45 -4.58 -9.39
CA GLY A 276 7.05 -5.12 -10.69
C GLY A 276 8.00 -4.77 -11.83
N ALA A 277 9.26 -4.44 -11.52
CA ALA A 277 10.25 -4.02 -12.51
C ALA A 277 10.87 -5.18 -13.32
N ARG A 278 10.22 -6.36 -13.46
CA ARG A 278 10.68 -7.50 -14.28
C ARG A 278 9.48 -8.19 -14.98
N PRO A 279 9.68 -8.79 -16.17
CA PRO A 279 8.62 -9.02 -17.15
C PRO A 279 7.56 -10.04 -16.73
N GLY A 280 6.32 -9.79 -17.14
CA GLY A 280 5.20 -10.74 -17.03
C GLY A 280 4.07 -10.30 -16.11
N ALA A 281 4.36 -9.44 -15.13
CA ALA A 281 3.39 -8.97 -14.15
C ALA A 281 2.45 -7.87 -14.69
N GLN A 282 1.15 -8.14 -14.74
CA GLN A 282 0.09 -7.12 -14.84
C GLN A 282 0.04 -6.36 -13.51
N ALA A 283 0.35 -5.06 -13.48
CA ALA A 283 0.21 -4.28 -12.25
C ALA A 283 -1.23 -3.73 -12.14
N GLY A 284 -1.97 -4.21 -11.15
CA GLY A 284 -3.30 -3.77 -10.78
C GLY A 284 -3.29 -2.89 -9.53
N THR A 285 -4.18 -1.90 -9.56
CA THR A 285 -4.61 -0.97 -8.50
C THR A 285 -3.60 0.08 -8.02
N ALA A 286 -3.79 1.31 -8.49
CA ALA A 286 -3.37 2.52 -7.80
C ALA A 286 -4.62 3.37 -7.55
N ALA A 287 -5.10 3.44 -6.31
CA ALA A 287 -6.16 4.38 -5.95
C ALA A 287 -5.58 5.81 -6.03
N ARG A 288 -6.07 6.64 -6.96
CA ARG A 288 -5.79 8.08 -6.94
C ARG A 288 -7.05 8.82 -6.53
N CYS A 289 -6.94 9.59 -5.44
CA CYS A 289 -7.99 10.52 -5.04
C CYS A 289 -8.00 11.71 -6.00
N ARG A 290 -9.14 11.96 -6.64
CA ARG A 290 -9.51 13.27 -7.21
C ARG A 290 -10.93 13.58 -6.76
N ASP A 291 -11.18 14.88 -6.56
CA ASP A 291 -12.39 15.42 -5.97
C ASP A 291 -13.66 15.00 -6.75
N ASP A 292 -14.64 14.47 -6.01
CA ASP A 292 -15.98 13.95 -6.38
C ASP A 292 -16.09 12.61 -7.16
N PRO A 293 -17.11 11.76 -6.83
CA PRO A 293 -17.53 11.31 -5.51
C PRO A 293 -16.45 10.36 -4.95
N VAL A 294 -16.28 10.30 -3.63
CA VAL A 294 -15.19 9.53 -2.96
C VAL A 294 -15.16 8.07 -3.44
N TYR A 295 -14.26 7.81 -4.38
CA TYR A 295 -13.77 6.49 -4.76
C TYR A 295 -12.43 6.30 -4.05
N CYS A 296 -12.38 5.33 -3.12
CA CYS A 296 -11.13 4.66 -2.79
C CYS A 296 -10.86 3.60 -3.89
#